data_AF-A0AB37XVF3-F1
#
_entry.id   AF-A0AB37XVF3-F1
#
_cell.length_a   1.000
_cell.length_b   1.000
_cell.length_c   1.000
_cell.angle_alpha   90.00
_cell.angle_beta   90.00
_cell.angle_gamma   90.00
#
_symmetry.space_group_name_H-M   'P 1'
#
loop_
_entity.id
_entity.type
_entity.pdbx_description
1 polymer ?
#
loop_
_entity_poly.entity_id
_entity_poly.type
_entity_poly.pdbx_seq_one_letter_code
_entity_poly.pdbx_strand_id
1 'polypeptide(L)'
;MEDVTDIVFRHVVSEAARPDVFFTEFTNTESFCHPEGIHSVRGRLTFSEDEQPMVAHIWGDKPEQFRETSIQLAKMGFKGIDLNMGCPVANVAKKGKGSGLILRPDVAAEIIQATKAGGLPVSVKTRLGYYEIDEWKDWLKHVFEQDIANLSIHLRTRKEMSKVDAHWELIEAIKNLRDEIAPNTLLTING
;
A
#
# COMPACT_ATOMS: atom_id res chain seq x y z
N MET A 1 4.77 -2.27 -8.88
CA MET A 1 6.20 -1.88 -8.89
C MET A 1 6.33 -0.69 -9.82
N GLU A 2 6.96 0.40 -9.38
CA GLU A 2 7.12 1.61 -10.20
C GLU A 2 7.97 1.36 -11.45
N ASP A 3 7.56 1.96 -12.57
CA ASP A 3 8.14 1.87 -13.92
C ASP A 3 8.26 0.43 -14.46
N VAL A 4 7.45 -0.49 -13.92
CA VAL A 4 7.46 -1.91 -14.31
C VAL A 4 6.05 -2.46 -14.49
N THR A 5 5.17 -2.31 -13.50
CA THR A 5 3.81 -2.88 -13.57
C THR A 5 2.81 -1.94 -14.23
N ASP A 6 3.20 -1.39 -15.38
CA ASP A 6 2.30 -0.61 -16.22
C ASP A 6 1.23 -1.52 -16.88
N ILE A 7 0.32 -0.91 -17.63
CA ILE A 7 -0.77 -1.65 -18.31
C ILE A 7 -0.24 -2.72 -19.27
N VAL A 8 0.82 -2.43 -20.02
CA VAL A 8 1.38 -3.36 -21.00
C VAL A 8 1.95 -4.58 -20.31
N PHE A 9 2.73 -4.38 -19.25
CA PHE A 9 3.32 -5.48 -18.48
C PHE A 9 2.25 -6.32 -17.79
N ARG A 10 1.19 -5.71 -17.25
CA ARG A 10 0.09 -6.45 -16.61
C ARG A 10 -0.66 -7.32 -17.61
N HIS A 11 -0.84 -6.89 -18.86
CA HIS A 11 -1.37 -7.76 -19.92
C HIS A 11 -0.44 -8.93 -20.25
N VAL A 12 0.88 -8.68 -20.35
CA VAL A 12 1.85 -9.78 -20.55
C VAL A 12 1.77 -10.81 -19.42
N VAL A 13 1.64 -10.37 -18.16
CA VAL A 13 1.44 -11.28 -17.03
C VAL A 13 0.11 -12.03 -17.12
N SER A 14 -0.97 -11.36 -17.51
CA SER A 14 -2.29 -11.98 -17.67
C SER A 14 -2.30 -13.11 -18.69
N GLU A 15 -1.58 -12.94 -19.81
CA GLU A 15 -1.46 -13.97 -20.86
C GLU A 15 -0.65 -15.19 -20.38
N ALA A 16 0.37 -14.99 -19.53
CA ALA A 16 1.18 -16.09 -19.02
C ALA A 16 0.47 -16.86 -17.91
N ALA A 17 0.01 -16.15 -16.88
CA ALA A 17 -0.74 -16.69 -15.75
C ALA A 17 -1.39 -15.53 -14.98
N ARG A 18 -2.70 -15.34 -15.16
CA ARG A 18 -3.43 -14.24 -14.55
C ARG A 18 -3.45 -14.34 -13.02
N PRO A 19 -3.07 -13.28 -12.28
CA PRO A 19 -3.25 -13.19 -10.83
C PRO A 19 -4.72 -12.93 -10.47
N ASP A 20 -5.08 -13.20 -9.21
CA ASP A 20 -6.43 -12.91 -8.70
C ASP A 20 -6.74 -11.40 -8.66
N VAL A 21 -5.72 -10.56 -8.47
CA VAL A 21 -5.84 -9.10 -8.32
C VAL A 21 -4.64 -8.42 -8.98
N PHE A 22 -4.88 -7.30 -9.66
CA PHE A 22 -3.84 -6.42 -10.17
C PHE A 22 -3.71 -5.14 -9.33
N PHE A 23 -2.49 -4.61 -9.28
CA PHE A 23 -2.16 -3.34 -8.63
C PHE A 23 -1.50 -2.42 -9.65
N THR A 24 -1.81 -1.13 -9.56
CA THR A 24 -1.13 -0.11 -10.35
C THR A 24 0.29 0.15 -9.86
N GLU A 25 1.01 0.97 -10.62
CA GLU A 25 2.20 1.69 -10.14
C GLU A 25 1.82 2.76 -9.11
N PHE A 26 2.82 3.45 -8.54
CA PHE A 26 2.64 4.28 -7.35
C PHE A 26 2.18 5.69 -7.69
N THR A 27 0.91 6.00 -7.43
CA THR A 27 0.37 7.36 -7.64
C THR A 27 0.52 8.23 -6.39
N ASN A 28 1.20 9.37 -6.54
CA ASN A 28 1.34 10.35 -5.46
C ASN A 28 0.04 11.18 -5.30
N THR A 29 -0.54 11.21 -4.10
CA THR A 29 -1.81 11.92 -3.83
C THR A 29 -1.67 13.44 -3.96
N GLU A 30 -0.50 13.99 -3.62
CA GLU A 30 -0.23 15.43 -3.69
C GLU A 30 -0.22 15.92 -5.15
N SER A 31 0.48 15.21 -6.04
CA SER A 31 0.42 15.46 -7.48
C SER A 31 -0.98 15.23 -8.03
N PHE A 32 -1.67 14.17 -7.61
CA PHE A 32 -3.02 13.86 -8.11
C PHE A 32 -4.04 14.96 -7.79
N CYS A 33 -3.97 15.55 -6.59
CA CYS A 33 -4.87 16.64 -6.18
C CYS A 33 -4.41 18.02 -6.67
N HIS A 34 -3.25 18.13 -7.30
CA HIS A 34 -2.74 19.41 -7.82
C HIS A 34 -3.12 19.58 -9.30
N PRO A 35 -3.71 20.73 -9.71
CA PRO A 35 -4.15 20.95 -11.09
C PRO A 35 -3.07 20.69 -12.15
N GLU A 36 -1.85 21.18 -11.91
CA GLU A 36 -0.71 20.93 -12.80
C GLU A 36 -0.03 19.58 -12.57
N GLY A 37 -0.20 18.99 -11.37
CA GLY A 37 0.48 17.77 -10.96
C GLY A 37 -0.19 16.51 -11.52
N ILE A 38 -1.51 16.55 -11.72
CA ILE A 38 -2.31 15.38 -12.09
C ILE A 38 -1.85 14.74 -13.41
N HIS A 39 -1.40 15.56 -14.36
CA HIS A 39 -0.91 15.10 -15.66
C HIS A 39 0.32 14.20 -15.55
N SER A 40 1.15 14.42 -14.53
CA SER A 40 2.37 13.64 -14.31
C SER A 40 2.09 12.23 -13.76
N VAL A 41 0.94 12.02 -13.12
CA VAL A 41 0.62 10.76 -12.42
C VAL A 41 -0.54 10.00 -13.05
N ARG A 42 -1.39 10.62 -13.87
CA ARG A 42 -2.56 9.96 -14.48
C ARG A 42 -2.23 8.67 -15.24
N GLY A 43 -1.06 8.60 -15.89
CA GLY A 43 -0.64 7.43 -16.66
C GLY A 43 -0.55 6.17 -15.80
N ARG A 44 -0.13 6.30 -14.54
CA ARG A 44 0.01 5.21 -13.56
C ARG A 44 -1.33 4.59 -13.18
N LEU A 45 -2.42 5.35 -13.30
CA LEU A 45 -3.79 4.90 -13.01
C LEU A 45 -4.51 4.32 -14.23
N THR A 46 -3.83 4.19 -15.38
CA THR A 46 -4.42 3.64 -16.59
C THR A 46 -4.60 2.13 -16.44
N PHE A 47 -5.81 1.65 -16.69
CA PHE A 47 -6.13 0.23 -16.80
C PHE A 47 -7.27 0.02 -17.82
N SER A 48 -7.43 -1.21 -18.30
CA SER A 48 -8.56 -1.66 -19.13
C SER A 48 -9.49 -2.60 -18.36
N GLU A 49 -10.75 -2.72 -18.80
CA GLU A 49 -11.78 -3.49 -18.08
C GLU A 49 -11.42 -4.97 -17.85
N ASP A 50 -10.64 -5.57 -18.76
CA ASP A 50 -10.17 -6.94 -18.66
C ASP A 50 -9.12 -7.14 -17.55
N GLU A 51 -8.61 -6.09 -16.90
CA GLU A 51 -7.69 -6.18 -15.76
C GLU A 51 -8.41 -6.22 -14.40
N GLN A 52 -9.74 -6.23 -14.37
CA GLN A 52 -10.50 -6.24 -13.12
C GLN A 52 -10.34 -7.57 -12.33
N PRO A 53 -10.29 -7.54 -10.98
CA PRO A 53 -10.32 -6.35 -10.13
C PRO A 53 -8.98 -5.59 -10.10
N MET A 54 -9.04 -4.27 -10.32
CA MET A 54 -7.88 -3.38 -10.27
C MET A 54 -7.83 -2.59 -8.95
N VAL A 55 -6.67 -2.58 -8.30
CA VAL A 55 -6.39 -1.85 -7.06
C VAL A 55 -5.44 -0.69 -7.33
N ALA A 56 -5.86 0.52 -6.96
CA ALA A 56 -5.03 1.71 -7.09
C ALA A 56 -3.99 1.76 -5.96
N HIS A 57 -2.71 1.81 -6.31
CA HIS A 57 -1.61 1.91 -5.35
C HIS A 57 -1.20 3.38 -5.16
N ILE A 58 -1.49 3.97 -4.01
CA ILE A 58 -1.28 5.41 -3.75
C ILE A 58 -0.35 5.68 -2.58
N TRP A 59 0.24 6.89 -2.54
CA TRP A 59 1.16 7.30 -1.48
C TRP A 59 1.21 8.81 -1.25
N GLY A 60 1.59 9.21 -0.03
CA GLY A 60 1.58 10.60 0.45
C GLY A 60 1.67 10.64 1.97
N ASP A 61 1.34 11.77 2.58
CA ASP A 61 1.25 11.93 4.05
C ASP A 61 0.14 12.88 4.53
N LYS A 62 -0.78 13.30 3.64
CA LYS A 62 -1.82 14.29 3.92
C LYS A 62 -3.21 13.63 3.87
N PRO A 63 -3.86 13.33 5.01
CA PRO A 63 -5.14 12.61 5.06
C PRO A 63 -6.22 13.21 4.15
N GLU A 64 -6.30 14.53 4.05
CA GLU A 64 -7.26 15.25 3.21
C GLU A 64 -7.10 14.92 1.72
N GLN A 65 -5.86 14.74 1.24
CA GLN A 65 -5.58 14.38 -0.14
C GLN A 65 -5.91 12.92 -0.42
N PHE A 66 -5.69 12.03 0.56
CA PHE A 66 -6.11 10.63 0.45
C PHE A 66 -7.64 10.51 0.36
N ARG A 67 -8.37 11.31 1.16
CA ARG A 67 -9.84 11.38 1.11
C ARG A 67 -10.34 11.81 -0.27
N GLU A 68 -9.77 12.87 -0.83
CA GLU A 68 -10.17 13.36 -2.15
C GLU A 68 -9.82 12.34 -3.25
N THR A 69 -8.58 11.83 -3.21
CA THR A 69 -8.10 10.85 -4.18
C THR A 69 -8.96 9.59 -4.16
N SER A 70 -9.33 9.06 -2.99
CA SER A 70 -10.13 7.83 -2.89
C SER A 70 -11.52 7.96 -3.52
N ILE A 71 -12.17 9.12 -3.35
CA ILE A 71 -13.46 9.42 -3.98
C ILE A 71 -13.32 9.46 -5.51
N GLN A 72 -12.23 10.02 -6.03
CA GLN A 72 -12.01 10.06 -7.48
C GLN A 72 -11.67 8.67 -8.04
N LEU A 73 -10.84 7.88 -7.34
CA LEU A 73 -10.51 6.51 -7.75
C LEU A 73 -11.75 5.62 -7.81
N ALA A 74 -12.69 5.76 -6.86
CA ALA A 74 -13.97 5.06 -6.92
C ALA A 74 -14.75 5.40 -8.20
N LYS A 75 -14.81 6.67 -8.60
CA LYS A 75 -15.44 7.11 -9.85
C LYS A 75 -14.72 6.62 -11.10
N MET A 76 -13.41 6.41 -11.02
CA MET A 76 -12.60 5.85 -12.11
C MET A 76 -12.78 4.33 -12.28
N GLY A 77 -13.52 3.67 -11.39
CA GLY A 77 -13.86 2.25 -11.52
C GLY A 77 -12.89 1.27 -10.85
N PHE A 78 -11.97 1.75 -10.01
CA PHE A 78 -11.14 0.89 -9.17
C PHE A 78 -11.99 0.08 -8.20
N LYS A 79 -11.49 -1.09 -7.80
CA LYS A 79 -12.18 -2.02 -6.86
C LYS A 79 -11.56 -2.07 -5.48
N GLY A 80 -10.42 -1.42 -5.30
CA GLY A 80 -9.75 -1.25 -4.02
C GLY A 80 -8.68 -0.16 -4.09
N ILE A 81 -8.19 0.24 -2.92
CA ILE A 81 -7.10 1.20 -2.78
C ILE A 81 -6.05 0.60 -1.85
N ASP A 82 -4.80 0.53 -2.32
CA ASP A 82 -3.66 0.14 -1.50
C ASP A 82 -2.81 1.36 -1.11
N LEU A 83 -2.51 1.46 0.18
CA LEU A 83 -1.72 2.53 0.76
C LEU A 83 -0.26 2.10 0.88
N ASN A 84 0.63 2.78 0.14
CA ASN A 84 2.06 2.54 0.27
C ASN A 84 2.61 3.12 1.58
N MET A 85 2.86 2.24 2.54
CA MET A 85 3.57 2.52 3.79
C MET A 85 4.89 1.75 3.87
N GLY A 86 5.44 1.33 2.72
CA GLY A 86 6.59 0.42 2.66
C GLY A 86 7.78 0.91 1.83
N CYS A 87 7.61 1.95 0.99
CA CYS A 87 8.66 2.46 0.12
C CYS A 87 9.88 2.94 0.93
N PRO A 88 11.08 2.35 0.74
CA PRO A 88 12.26 2.67 1.55
C PRO A 88 13.10 3.82 0.99
N VAL A 89 12.78 4.32 -0.21
CA VAL A 89 13.60 5.31 -0.94
C VAL A 89 13.81 6.55 -0.07
N ALA A 90 15.07 6.96 0.07
CA ALA A 90 15.47 7.94 1.06
C ALA A 90 14.77 9.30 0.91
N ASN A 91 14.49 9.74 -0.32
CA ASN A 91 13.80 10.99 -0.62
C ASN A 91 12.30 10.99 -0.22
N VAL A 92 11.72 9.80 -0.02
CA VAL A 92 10.34 9.59 0.45
C VAL A 92 10.34 9.34 1.96
N ALA A 93 11.08 8.33 2.42
CA ALA A 93 11.09 7.88 3.80
C ALA A 93 11.55 8.97 4.79
N LYS A 94 12.62 9.71 4.48
CA LYS A 94 13.12 10.79 5.36
C LYS A 94 12.15 11.97 5.49
N LYS A 95 11.17 12.09 4.60
CA LYS A 95 10.11 13.10 4.66
C LYS A 95 8.86 12.60 5.39
N GLY A 96 8.94 11.44 6.05
CA GLY A 96 7.81 10.87 6.78
C GLY A 96 6.71 10.31 5.87
N LYS A 97 7.03 9.93 4.63
CA LYS A 97 6.15 9.30 3.63
C LYS A 97 6.60 7.85 3.38
N GLY A 98 5.75 7.01 2.79
CA GLY A 98 6.09 5.60 2.53
C GLY A 98 6.44 4.88 3.83
N SER A 99 7.58 4.17 3.89
CA SER A 99 8.05 3.54 5.14
C SER A 99 8.30 4.53 6.28
N GLY A 100 8.49 5.83 6.01
CA GLY A 100 8.59 6.86 7.04
C GLY A 100 7.33 6.99 7.90
N LEU A 101 6.18 6.50 7.43
CA LEU A 101 4.94 6.46 8.21
C LEU A 101 4.98 5.48 9.39
N ILE A 102 5.90 4.50 9.39
CA ILE A 102 6.13 3.61 10.52
C ILE A 102 6.54 4.41 11.78
N LEU A 103 7.23 5.54 11.58
CA LEU A 103 7.64 6.46 12.65
C LEU A 103 6.56 7.49 12.99
N ARG A 104 5.40 7.44 12.33
CA ARG A 104 4.28 8.38 12.47
C ARG A 104 2.94 7.61 12.51
N PRO A 105 2.74 6.70 13.49
CA PRO A 105 1.57 5.82 13.53
C PRO A 105 0.24 6.56 13.52
N ASP A 106 0.12 7.68 14.24
CA ASP A 106 -1.11 8.49 14.27
C ASP A 106 -1.49 8.99 12.86
N VAL A 107 -0.50 9.49 12.11
CA VAL A 107 -0.71 9.97 10.73
C VAL A 107 -1.06 8.81 9.80
N ALA A 108 -0.46 7.63 10.00
CA ALA A 108 -0.82 6.44 9.23
C ALA A 108 -2.29 6.05 9.46
N ALA A 109 -2.77 6.08 10.71
CA ALA A 109 -4.17 5.84 11.04
C ALA A 109 -5.09 6.89 10.41
N GLU A 110 -4.77 8.18 10.53
CA GLU A 110 -5.53 9.27 9.90
C GLU A 110 -5.66 9.08 8.39
N ILE A 111 -4.57 8.71 7.70
CA ILE A 111 -4.57 8.42 6.25
C ILE A 111 -5.48 7.23 5.92
N ILE A 112 -5.39 6.14 6.69
CA ILE A 112 -6.22 4.94 6.47
C ILE A 112 -7.69 5.31 6.60
N GLN A 113 -8.07 5.97 7.70
CA GLN A 113 -9.46 6.34 7.94
C GLN A 113 -9.98 7.35 6.90
N ALA A 114 -9.18 8.35 6.53
CA ALA A 114 -9.56 9.32 5.50
C ALA A 114 -9.79 8.67 4.13
N THR A 115 -8.97 7.68 3.77
CA THR A 115 -9.08 6.95 2.49
C THR A 115 -10.43 6.23 2.37
N LYS A 116 -10.99 5.71 3.47
CA LYS A 116 -12.29 5.00 3.46
C LYS A 116 -13.47 5.82 2.93
N ALA A 117 -13.36 7.15 2.87
CA ALA A 117 -14.40 8.03 2.31
C ALA A 117 -14.78 7.73 0.86
N GLY A 118 -13.91 7.07 0.08
CA GLY A 118 -14.21 6.64 -1.27
C GLY A 118 -15.15 5.43 -1.36
N GLY A 119 -15.43 4.77 -0.23
CA GLY A 119 -16.31 3.59 -0.17
C GLY A 119 -15.70 2.30 -0.74
N LEU A 120 -14.44 2.33 -1.16
CA LEU A 120 -13.70 1.15 -1.62
C LEU A 120 -13.00 0.45 -0.45
N PRO A 121 -12.79 -0.88 -0.52
CA PRO A 121 -11.90 -1.59 0.39
C PRO A 121 -10.49 -0.95 0.40
N VAL A 122 -9.97 -0.70 1.59
CA VAL A 122 -8.64 -0.12 1.80
C VAL A 122 -7.69 -1.22 2.27
N SER A 123 -6.56 -1.36 1.59
CA SER A 123 -5.44 -2.20 2.00
C SER A 123 -4.20 -1.36 2.29
N VAL A 124 -3.25 -1.94 3.02
CA VAL A 124 -1.95 -1.30 3.32
C VAL A 124 -0.84 -2.22 2.86
N LYS A 125 0.17 -1.67 2.17
CA LYS A 125 1.45 -2.35 1.95
C LYS A 125 2.54 -1.71 2.81
N THR A 126 3.12 -2.50 3.71
CA THR A 126 4.13 -2.07 4.67
C THR A 126 5.38 -2.95 4.67
N ARG A 127 6.36 -2.55 5.49
CA ARG A 127 7.50 -3.35 5.99
C ARG A 127 7.27 -3.78 7.44
N LEU A 128 8.17 -4.63 7.97
CA LEU A 128 8.17 -5.04 9.38
C LEU A 128 8.44 -3.88 10.33
N GLY A 129 9.38 -3.01 10.00
CA GLY A 129 9.81 -1.91 10.85
C GLY A 129 10.61 -0.89 10.06
N TYR A 130 11.06 0.18 10.71
CA TYR A 130 11.91 1.19 10.08
C TYR A 130 13.40 0.90 10.27
N TYR A 131 13.81 0.61 11.50
CA TYR A 131 15.21 0.39 11.88
C TYR A 131 15.50 -1.04 12.29
N GLU A 132 14.69 -1.61 13.17
CA GLU A 132 14.98 -2.87 13.87
C GLU A 132 13.79 -3.81 13.74
N ILE A 133 14.06 -5.12 13.75
CA ILE A 133 13.00 -6.12 13.53
C ILE A 133 11.95 -6.09 14.63
N ASP A 134 12.34 -5.86 15.89
CA ASP A 134 11.43 -5.88 17.04
C ASP A 134 10.30 -4.84 16.98
N GLU A 135 10.40 -3.84 16.08
CA GLU A 135 9.34 -2.85 15.83
C GLU A 135 8.06 -3.47 15.23
N TRP A 136 8.14 -4.68 14.65
CA TRP A 136 7.03 -5.26 13.90
C TRP A 136 5.77 -5.48 14.72
N LYS A 137 5.89 -5.85 15.99
CA LYS A 137 4.72 -6.19 16.81
C LYS A 137 3.82 -4.98 17.01
N ASP A 138 4.40 -3.89 17.50
CA ASP A 138 3.66 -2.67 17.79
C ASP A 138 3.16 -2.01 16.51
N TRP A 139 3.99 -1.99 15.46
CA TRP A 139 3.61 -1.40 14.18
C TRP A 139 2.47 -2.17 13.50
N LEU A 140 2.58 -3.50 13.35
CA LEU A 140 1.53 -4.27 12.68
C LEU A 140 0.24 -4.29 13.49
N LYS A 141 0.33 -4.37 14.82
CA LYS A 141 -0.82 -4.21 15.72
C LYS A 141 -1.57 -2.91 15.44
N HIS A 142 -0.84 -1.79 15.43
CA HIS A 142 -1.42 -0.47 15.15
C HIS A 142 -2.16 -0.42 13.80
N VAL A 143 -1.59 -1.03 12.76
CA VAL A 143 -2.23 -1.08 11.43
C VAL A 143 -3.45 -2.01 11.42
N PHE A 144 -3.42 -3.15 12.11
CA PHE A 144 -4.56 -4.08 12.19
C PHE A 144 -5.77 -3.46 12.87
N GLU A 145 -5.56 -2.60 13.87
CA GLU A 145 -6.64 -1.90 14.59
C GLU A 145 -7.42 -0.90 13.70
N GLN A 146 -6.98 -0.65 12.45
CA GLN A 146 -7.59 0.33 11.55
C GLN A 146 -8.69 -0.23 10.64
N ASP A 147 -9.06 -1.50 10.76
CA ASP A 147 -10.12 -2.15 9.95
C ASP A 147 -9.84 -2.01 8.43
N ILE A 148 -8.77 -2.68 7.99
CA ILE A 148 -8.34 -2.73 6.58
C ILE A 148 -8.70 -4.08 5.97
N ALA A 149 -8.96 -4.12 4.66
CA ALA A 149 -9.34 -5.35 3.97
C ALA A 149 -8.17 -6.33 3.82
N ASN A 150 -6.95 -5.83 3.64
CA ASN A 150 -5.75 -6.63 3.49
C ASN A 150 -4.51 -5.88 4.00
N LEU A 151 -3.60 -6.60 4.66
CA LEU A 151 -2.26 -6.14 4.99
C LEU A 151 -1.21 -6.90 4.19
N SER A 152 -0.53 -6.20 3.30
CA SER A 152 0.61 -6.70 2.53
C SER A 152 1.92 -6.37 3.23
N ILE A 153 2.69 -7.38 3.65
CA ILE A 153 3.89 -7.18 4.45
C ILE A 153 5.12 -7.62 3.67
N HIS A 154 6.01 -6.66 3.39
CA HIS A 154 7.38 -6.96 3.00
C HIS A 154 8.14 -7.38 4.27
N LEU A 155 8.55 -8.64 4.38
CA LEU A 155 9.17 -9.25 5.56
C LEU A 155 10.63 -8.80 5.81
N ARG A 156 10.90 -7.51 5.65
CA ARG A 156 12.16 -6.85 5.95
C ARG A 156 11.86 -5.48 6.53
N THR A 157 12.71 -4.98 7.41
CA THR A 157 12.69 -3.57 7.83
C THR A 157 13.04 -2.65 6.66
N ARG A 158 12.79 -1.35 6.83
CA ARG A 158 13.25 -0.32 5.89
C ARG A 158 14.78 -0.28 5.82
N LYS A 159 15.49 -0.41 6.94
CA LYS A 159 16.96 -0.40 7.03
C LYS A 159 17.60 -1.53 6.25
N GLU A 160 17.02 -2.72 6.32
CA GLU A 160 17.49 -3.92 5.60
C GLU A 160 17.30 -3.84 4.09
N MET A 161 16.29 -3.12 3.61
CA MET A 161 15.94 -3.02 2.20
C MET A 161 15.73 -4.41 1.57
N SER A 162 16.64 -4.84 0.68
CA SER A 162 16.71 -6.17 0.07
C SER A 162 18.10 -6.80 0.27
N LYS A 163 18.82 -6.40 1.33
CA LYS A 163 20.23 -6.78 1.58
C LYS A 163 20.41 -8.05 2.40
N VAL A 164 19.34 -8.55 3.00
CA VAL A 164 19.30 -9.76 3.83
C VAL A 164 18.15 -10.63 3.35
N ASP A 165 18.05 -11.87 3.82
CA ASP A 165 16.87 -12.69 3.55
C ASP A 165 15.61 -12.09 4.19
N ALA A 166 14.44 -12.40 3.61
CA ALA A 166 13.19 -12.01 4.23
C ALA A 166 12.95 -12.88 5.47
N HIS A 167 12.39 -12.27 6.52
CA HIS A 167 12.12 -12.91 7.82
C HIS A 167 10.89 -13.81 7.76
N TRP A 168 10.98 -14.88 6.95
CA TRP A 168 9.90 -15.85 6.72
C TRP A 168 9.45 -16.54 8.01
N GLU A 169 10.35 -16.68 8.98
CA GLU A 169 10.07 -17.24 10.31
C GLU A 169 9.01 -16.46 11.09
N LEU A 170 8.77 -15.19 10.75
CA LEU A 170 7.77 -14.35 11.44
C LEU A 170 6.34 -14.59 10.95
N ILE A 171 6.11 -15.33 9.85
CA ILE A 171 4.77 -15.50 9.27
C ILE A 171 3.78 -16.06 10.31
N GLU A 172 4.17 -17.09 11.06
CA GLU A 172 3.27 -17.71 12.04
C GLU A 172 2.87 -16.72 13.15
N ALA A 173 3.84 -15.98 13.69
CA ALA A 173 3.59 -14.98 14.72
C ALA A 173 2.70 -13.82 14.22
N ILE A 174 2.93 -13.37 12.97
CA ILE A 174 2.13 -12.31 12.33
C ILE A 174 0.69 -12.79 12.11
N LYS A 175 0.51 -14.03 11.65
CA LYS A 175 -0.83 -14.62 11.47
C LYS A 175 -1.57 -14.70 12.79
N ASN A 176 -0.93 -15.18 13.86
CA ASN A 176 -1.54 -15.27 15.18
C ASN A 176 -1.95 -13.88 15.70
N LEU A 177 -1.10 -12.86 15.52
CA LEU A 177 -1.43 -11.48 15.88
C LEU A 177 -2.66 -10.95 15.10
N ARG A 178 -2.72 -11.22 13.79
CA ARG A 178 -3.87 -10.85 12.96
C ARG A 178 -5.13 -11.55 13.44
N ASP A 179 -5.07 -12.85 13.70
CA ASP A 179 -6.23 -13.64 14.12
C ASP A 179 -6.78 -13.15 15.48
N GLU A 180 -5.92 -12.64 16.36
CA GLU A 180 -6.31 -12.04 17.64
C GLU A 180 -7.00 -10.67 17.46
N ILE A 181 -6.45 -9.79 16.62
CA ILE A 181 -6.83 -8.37 16.58
C ILE A 181 -7.84 -8.08 15.46
N ALA A 182 -7.62 -8.64 14.29
CA ALA A 182 -8.37 -8.34 13.06
C ALA A 182 -8.58 -9.61 12.22
N PRO A 183 -9.34 -10.61 12.71
CA PRO A 183 -9.46 -11.94 12.10
C PRO A 183 -9.99 -11.92 10.66
N ASN A 184 -10.70 -10.85 10.27
CA ASN A 184 -11.25 -10.68 8.93
C ASN A 184 -10.29 -10.00 7.94
N THR A 185 -9.18 -9.41 8.41
CA THR A 185 -8.18 -8.76 7.55
C THR A 185 -7.37 -9.82 6.80
N LEU A 186 -7.33 -9.77 5.48
CA LEU A 186 -6.49 -10.69 4.69
C LEU A 186 -4.99 -10.37 4.87
N LEU A 187 -4.15 -11.38 4.67
CA LEU A 187 -2.70 -11.24 4.73
C LEU A 187 -2.07 -11.62 3.40
N THR A 188 -1.25 -10.72 2.86
CA THR A 188 -0.38 -10.98 1.71
C THR A 188 1.07 -10.88 2.16
N ILE A 189 1.85 -11.95 2.00
CA ILE A 189 3.26 -11.95 2.38
C ILE A 189 4.14 -11.66 1.16
N ASN A 190 5.13 -10.78 1.32
CA ASN A 190 6.07 -10.40 0.29
C ASN A 190 7.51 -10.49 0.80
N GLY A 191 8.38 -11.11 -0.01
CA GLY A 191 9.81 -11.30 0.24
C GLY A 191 10.65 -10.23 -0.37
#